data_AF-A0A6P9EMH2-F1
#
_entry.id   AF-A0A6P9EMH2-F1
#
_cell.length_a   1.000
_cell.length_b   1.000
_cell.length_c   1.000
_cell.angle_alpha   90.00
_cell.angle_beta   90.00
_cell.angle_gamma   90.00
#
_symmetry.space_group_name_H-M   'P 1'
#
loop_
_entity.id
_entity.type
_entity.pdbx_description
1 polymer ?
#
loop_
_entity_poly.entity_id
_entity_poly.type
_entity_poly.pdbx_seq_one_letter_code
_entity_poly.pdbx_strand_id
1 'polypeptide(L)'
;MLTKVKRFAQHHACHVWFVAHPRQLHHWVGGPPNMYDISGSAHFINKCDNGIVVHRNRDPEAGPIDQVQICVRKVRNKVAGTIGDAFLCYNRVTGEFMDIDEPSGKR
;
A
#
# COMPACT_ATOMS: atom_id res chain seq x y z
N MET A 1 -16.97 -0.53 -14.26
CA MET A 1 -16.31 -1.79 -13.83
C MET A 1 -16.23 -1.92 -12.31
N LEU A 2 -15.50 -1.06 -11.57
CA LEU A 2 -15.23 -1.22 -10.12
C LEU A 2 -16.48 -1.40 -9.25
N THR A 3 -17.58 -0.70 -9.54
CA THR A 3 -18.86 -0.91 -8.84
C THR A 3 -19.39 -2.34 -8.99
N LYS A 4 -19.24 -2.95 -10.17
CA LYS A 4 -19.66 -4.34 -10.42
C LYS A 4 -18.81 -5.31 -9.60
N VAL A 5 -17.49 -5.09 -9.56
CA VAL A 5 -16.58 -5.94 -8.77
C VAL A 5 -16.83 -5.81 -7.27
N LYS A 6 -17.09 -4.59 -6.78
CA LYS A 6 -17.49 -4.41 -5.38
C LYS A 6 -18.76 -5.20 -5.03
N ARG A 7 -19.79 -5.13 -5.90
CA ARG A 7 -21.03 -5.92 -5.72
C ARG A 7 -20.76 -7.43 -5.75
N PHE A 8 -19.88 -7.89 -6.64
CA PHE A 8 -19.47 -9.30 -6.69
C PHE A 8 -18.82 -9.74 -5.37
N ALA A 9 -17.84 -8.98 -4.88
CA ALA A 9 -17.15 -9.29 -3.62
C ALA A 9 -18.12 -9.38 -2.44
N GLN A 10 -19.08 -8.45 -2.37
CA GLN A 10 -20.13 -8.44 -1.35
C GLN A 10 -21.10 -9.62 -1.48
N HIS A 11 -21.53 -9.94 -2.70
CA HIS A 11 -22.48 -11.03 -2.97
C HIS A 11 -21.89 -12.42 -2.67
N HIS A 12 -20.60 -12.61 -2.99
CA HIS A 12 -19.92 -13.89 -2.83
C HIS A 12 -19.07 -13.98 -1.57
N ALA A 13 -19.18 -13.00 -0.66
CA ALA A 13 -18.43 -12.95 0.60
C ALA A 13 -16.92 -13.22 0.43
N CYS A 14 -16.31 -12.61 -0.60
CA CYS A 14 -14.90 -12.82 -0.92
C CYS A 14 -14.12 -11.50 -0.93
N HIS A 15 -12.80 -11.60 -0.73
CA HIS A 15 -11.89 -10.46 -0.88
C HIS A 15 -11.38 -10.37 -2.31
N VAL A 16 -11.47 -9.17 -2.89
CA VAL A 16 -10.91 -8.88 -4.20
C VAL A 16 -9.81 -7.84 -4.06
N TRP A 17 -8.62 -8.19 -4.51
CA TRP A 17 -7.46 -7.30 -4.55
C TRP A 17 -7.28 -6.73 -5.94
N PHE A 18 -7.04 -5.43 -6.01
CA PHE A 18 -6.56 -4.77 -7.22
C PHE A 18 -5.13 -4.32 -6.99
N VAL A 19 -4.23 -4.76 -7.86
CA VAL A 19 -2.88 -4.21 -7.96
C VAL A 19 -2.91 -3.18 -9.09
N ALA A 20 -2.63 -1.92 -8.76
CA ALA A 20 -2.69 -0.83 -9.71
C ALA A 20 -1.42 0.00 -9.64
N HIS A 21 -0.88 0.36 -10.81
CA HIS A 21 0.34 1.16 -10.90
C HIS A 21 0.00 2.66 -10.80
N PRO A 22 0.86 3.44 -10.12
CA PRO A 22 0.78 4.89 -10.22
C PRO A 22 1.07 5.31 -11.66
N ARG A 23 0.46 6.42 -12.09
CA ARG A 23 0.85 7.14 -13.30
C ARG A 23 2.27 7.68 -13.15
N GLN A 24 2.87 8.09 -14.25
CA GLN A 24 4.15 8.77 -14.21
C GLN A 24 4.02 10.09 -13.43
N LEU A 25 4.81 10.21 -12.36
CA LEU A 25 4.84 11.40 -11.51
C LEU A 25 5.87 12.38 -12.04
N HIS A 26 5.43 13.59 -12.37
CA HIS A 26 6.32 14.69 -12.75
C HIS A 26 6.91 15.29 -11.47
N HIS A 27 8.23 15.47 -11.42
CA HIS A 27 8.95 16.00 -10.24
C HIS A 27 8.78 15.16 -8.97
N TRP A 28 8.83 13.83 -9.10
CA TRP A 28 8.76 12.94 -7.95
C TRP A 28 9.99 13.10 -7.06
N VAL A 29 9.76 13.33 -5.76
CA VAL A 29 10.80 13.57 -4.75
C VAL A 29 11.28 12.29 -4.04
N GLY A 30 10.91 11.12 -4.55
CA GLY A 30 11.35 9.82 -3.99
C GLY A 30 10.43 9.22 -2.93
N GLY A 31 9.36 9.91 -2.49
CA GLY A 31 8.43 9.41 -1.46
C GLY A 31 7.29 8.50 -1.95
N PRO A 32 6.47 7.92 -1.05
CA PRO A 32 5.33 7.11 -1.44
C PRO A 32 4.32 7.91 -2.27
N PRO A 33 3.80 7.37 -3.39
CA PRO A 33 2.79 8.04 -4.20
C PRO A 33 1.47 8.18 -3.43
N ASN A 34 0.65 9.16 -3.81
CA ASN A 34 -0.70 9.28 -3.27
C ASN A 34 -1.62 8.23 -3.93
N MET A 35 -2.67 7.81 -3.21
CA MET A 35 -3.74 6.99 -3.77
C MET A 35 -4.40 7.61 -5.02
N TYR A 36 -4.37 8.94 -5.17
CA TYR A 36 -4.86 9.65 -6.37
C TYR A 36 -3.94 9.58 -7.57
N ASP A 37 -2.73 9.06 -7.39
CA ASP A 37 -1.79 8.89 -8.48
C ASP A 37 -2.00 7.59 -9.27
N ILE A 38 -2.96 6.75 -8.92
CA ILE A 38 -3.28 5.55 -9.68
C ILE A 38 -3.71 5.91 -11.11
N SER A 39 -3.09 5.27 -12.11
CA SER A 39 -3.42 5.50 -13.51
C SER A 39 -4.86 5.05 -13.84
N GLY A 40 -5.50 5.78 -14.77
CA GLY A 40 -6.78 5.40 -15.35
C GLY A 40 -8.05 5.94 -14.66
N SER A 41 -8.11 6.04 -13.32
CA SER A 41 -9.30 6.62 -12.67
C SER A 41 -9.16 6.91 -11.16
N ALA A 42 -9.69 8.03 -10.69
CA ALA A 42 -9.90 8.29 -9.26
C ALA A 42 -10.92 7.32 -8.59
N HIS A 43 -11.66 6.53 -9.38
CA HIS A 43 -12.64 5.58 -8.84
C HIS A 43 -12.03 4.45 -8.02
N PHE A 44 -10.74 4.13 -8.19
CA PHE A 44 -10.06 3.12 -7.36
C PHE A 44 -10.17 3.48 -5.87
N ILE A 45 -9.88 4.74 -5.53
CA ILE A 45 -10.01 5.22 -4.15
C ILE A 45 -11.47 5.27 -3.74
N ASN A 46 -12.34 5.84 -4.59
CA ASN A 46 -13.73 6.07 -4.21
C ASN A 46 -14.47 4.76 -3.88
N LYS A 47 -14.12 3.65 -4.56
CA LYS A 47 -14.82 2.37 -4.44
C LYS A 47 -14.13 1.36 -3.52
N CYS A 48 -12.81 1.42 -3.34
CA CYS A 48 -12.12 0.49 -2.44
C CYS A 48 -12.57 0.66 -0.98
N ASP A 49 -12.42 -0.44 -0.22
CA ASP A 49 -12.63 -0.47 1.22
C ASP A 49 -11.33 -0.20 1.97
N ASN A 50 -10.22 -0.79 1.49
CA ASN A 50 -8.87 -0.52 1.97
C ASN A 50 -8.00 0.05 0.84
N GLY A 51 -7.07 0.93 1.19
CA GLY A 51 -6.08 1.49 0.28
C GLY A 51 -4.69 1.37 0.89
N ILE A 52 -3.84 0.59 0.24
CA ILE A 52 -2.48 0.32 0.68
C ILE A 52 -1.53 0.74 -0.44
N VAL A 53 -0.54 1.55 -0.09
CA VAL A 53 0.56 1.92 -0.98
C VAL A 53 1.80 1.16 -0.53
N VAL A 54 2.43 0.44 -1.44
CA VAL A 54 3.72 -0.22 -1.19
C VAL A 54 4.81 0.65 -1.79
N HIS A 55 5.69 1.17 -0.95
CA HIS A 55 6.76 2.06 -1.36
C HIS A 55 8.12 1.47 -0.99
N ARG A 56 9.04 1.49 -1.95
CA ARG A 56 10.42 1.04 -1.78
C ARG A 56 11.34 2.22 -1.95
N ASN A 57 12.22 2.43 -0.98
CA ASN A 57 13.28 3.41 -1.12
C ASN A 57 14.23 2.97 -2.24
N ARG A 58 14.65 3.93 -3.08
CA ARG A 58 15.64 3.71 -4.15
C ARG A 58 16.85 4.61 -4.00
N ASP A 59 16.84 5.51 -3.03
CA ASP A 59 17.91 6.45 -2.75
C ASP A 59 18.70 5.96 -1.52
N PRO A 60 19.96 5.52 -1.69
CA PRO A 60 20.81 5.09 -0.58
C PRO A 60 20.98 6.15 0.51
N GLU A 61 20.92 7.44 0.15
CA GLU A 61 21.10 8.55 1.09
C GLU A 61 19.84 8.82 1.91
N ALA A 62 18.67 8.37 1.43
CA ALA A 62 17.40 8.55 2.11
C ALA A 62 17.09 7.46 3.15
N GLY A 63 17.87 6.36 3.19
CA GLY A 63 17.70 5.26 4.14
C GLY A 63 17.96 3.88 3.55
N PRO A 64 17.67 2.80 4.30
CA PRO A 64 17.93 1.44 3.83
C PRO A 64 17.14 1.10 2.55
N ILE A 65 17.83 0.53 1.55
CA ILE A 65 17.24 0.22 0.22
C ILE A 65 16.46 -1.11 0.25
N ASP A 66 16.72 -1.94 1.25
CA ASP A 66 15.99 -3.17 1.54
C ASP A 66 14.72 -2.93 2.38
N GLN A 67 14.54 -1.73 2.92
CA GLN A 67 13.33 -1.37 3.65
C GLN A 67 12.17 -1.05 2.69
N VAL A 68 10.99 -1.59 3.01
CA VAL A 68 9.75 -1.40 2.28
C VAL A 68 8.70 -0.82 3.21
N GLN A 69 8.19 0.35 2.85
CA GLN A 69 7.13 1.04 3.58
C GLN A 69 5.76 0.56 3.09
N ILE A 70 4.93 0.11 4.01
CA ILE A 70 3.54 -0.27 3.81
C ILE A 70 2.66 0.85 4.36
N CYS A 71 2.10 1.62 3.45
CA CYS A 71 1.34 2.82 3.72
C CYS A 71 -0.16 2.54 3.66
N VAL A 72 -0.81 2.32 4.82
CA VAL A 72 -2.28 2.15 4.89
C VAL A 72 -2.92 3.53 4.82
N ARG A 73 -3.34 3.93 3.62
CA ARG A 73 -3.88 5.28 3.32
C ARG A 73 -5.40 5.37 3.42
N LYS A 74 -6.08 4.23 3.45
CA LYS A 74 -7.54 4.20 3.60
C LYS A 74 -7.99 2.94 4.31
N VAL A 75 -8.87 3.11 5.28
CA VAL A 75 -9.69 2.07 5.88
C VAL A 75 -11.13 2.58 5.98
N ARG A 76 -12.07 1.93 5.29
CA ARG A 76 -13.48 2.35 5.28
C ARG A 76 -14.24 1.87 6.52
N ASN A 77 -13.95 0.66 6.98
CA ASN A 77 -14.62 0.04 8.10
C ASN A 77 -13.66 -0.02 9.31
N LYS A 78 -14.01 0.64 10.41
CA LYS A 78 -13.18 0.70 11.62
C LYS A 78 -12.85 -0.67 12.20
N VAL A 79 -13.71 -1.68 12.01
CA VAL A 79 -13.40 -3.04 12.48
C VAL A 79 -12.29 -3.73 11.67
N ALA A 80 -11.97 -3.21 10.48
CA ALA A 80 -10.87 -3.73 9.65
C ALA A 80 -9.51 -3.10 10.00
N GLY A 81 -9.48 -2.13 10.93
CA GLY A 81 -8.25 -1.51 11.42
C GLY A 81 -8.22 0.01 11.26
N THR A 82 -7.00 0.56 11.25
CA THR A 82 -6.74 2.00 11.19
C THR A 82 -5.76 2.33 10.05
N ILE A 83 -5.75 3.61 9.65
CA ILE A 83 -4.68 4.13 8.80
C ILE A 83 -3.37 4.17 9.58
N GLY A 84 -2.25 4.08 8.87
CA GLY A 84 -0.92 4.07 9.48
C GLY A 84 0.15 3.60 8.50
N ASP A 85 1.38 3.57 8.98
CA ASP A 85 2.53 3.07 8.25
C ASP A 85 3.11 1.86 9.00
N ALA A 86 3.54 0.86 8.26
CA ALA A 86 4.33 -0.26 8.74
C ALA A 86 5.56 -0.42 7.84
N PHE A 87 6.58 -1.13 8.32
CA PHE A 87 7.82 -1.33 7.59
C PHE A 87 8.20 -2.80 7.58
N LEU A 88 8.63 -3.27 6.42
CA LEU A 88 9.13 -4.62 6.20
C LEU A 88 10.56 -4.55 5.65
N CYS A 89 11.35 -5.59 5.89
CA CYS A 89 12.64 -5.80 5.25
C CYS A 89 12.49 -6.78 4.08
N TYR A 90 13.07 -6.44 2.92
CA TYR A 90 13.07 -7.29 1.73
C TYR A 90 14.39 -8.05 1.59
N ASN A 91 14.34 -9.37 1.75
CA ASN A 91 15.48 -10.23 1.49
C ASN A 91 15.65 -10.40 -0.02
N ARG A 92 16.71 -9.82 -0.60
CA ARG A 92 16.97 -9.89 -2.05
C ARG A 92 17.35 -11.29 -2.54
N VAL A 93 17.86 -12.15 -1.65
CA VAL A 93 18.29 -13.51 -2.00
C VAL A 93 17.10 -14.44 -2.07
N THR A 94 16.19 -14.38 -1.08
CA THR A 94 15.01 -15.26 -1.02
C THR A 94 13.77 -14.66 -1.68
N GLY A 95 13.71 -13.34 -1.84
CA GLY A 95 12.54 -12.62 -2.35
C GLY A 95 11.44 -12.42 -1.30
N GLU A 96 11.72 -12.71 -0.03
CA GLU A 96 10.74 -12.65 1.06
C GLU A 96 10.72 -11.28 1.73
N PHE A 97 9.55 -10.92 2.25
CA PHE A 97 9.37 -9.77 3.13
C PHE A 97 9.28 -10.26 4.57
N MET A 98 10.07 -9.66 5.45
CA MET A 98 10.14 -9.98 6.87
C MET A 98 9.74 -8.78 7.70
N ASP A 99 9.14 -9.01 8.86
CA ASP A 99 8.94 -7.95 9.84
C ASP A 99 10.30 -7.38 10.25
N ILE A 100 10.34 -6.06 10.45
CA ILE A 100 11.49 -5.42 11.07
C ILE A 100 11.26 -5.60 12.57
N ASP A 101 12.10 -6.40 13.22
CA ASP A 101 12.05 -6.54 14.68
C ASP A 101 12.08 -5.14 15.29
N GLU A 102 10.99 -4.74 15.96
CA GLU A 102 11.02 -3.52 16.77
C GLU A 102 12.11 -3.70 17.82
N PRO A 103 13.05 -2.76 17.97
CA PRO A 103 13.90 -2.78 19.15
C PRO A 103 12.96 -2.74 20.37
N SER A 104 13.00 -3.80 21.17
CA SER A 104 12.17 -3.99 22.37
C SER A 104 12.19 -2.71 23.23
N GLY A 105 11.18 -1.86 23.09
CA GLY A 105 11.31 -0.49 23.56
C GLY A 105 10.04 0.34 23.49
N LYS A 106 9.20 0.15 24.52
CA LYS A 106 8.07 1.00 24.95
C LYS A 106 6.74 0.78 24.21
N ARG A 107 6.00 -0.22 24.73
CA ARG A 107 4.54 -0.12 24.86
C ARG A 107 4.19 0.91 25.94
#